data_AF-A0A9D8UII0-F1
#
_entry.id   AF-A0A9D8UII0-F1
#
_cell.length_a   1.000
_cell.length_b   1.000
_cell.length_c   1.000
_cell.angle_alpha   90.00
_cell.angle_beta   90.00
_cell.angle_gamma   90.00
#
_symmetry.space_group_name_H-M   'P 1'
#
loop_
_entity.id
_entity.type
_entity.pdbx_description
1 polymer ?
#
loop_
_entity_poly.entity_id
_entity_poly.type
_entity_poly.pdbx_seq_one_letter_code
_entity_poly.pdbx_strand_id
1 'polypeptide(L)'
;MGLFRNKKKGVPPHTWYPEILHWQEGDEVFCWNIYSARGTTDWSEFHRFEKSSTGYPVGTFIYKGVSEDGRIFVEDKDGNLMEFEFYRFIRKSKNESLKSRNASARINETKEYMELISNFQNAFNELQEADNHPKRLGIEKEPK
;
A
#
# COMPACT_ATOMS: atom_id res chain seq x y z
N MET A 1 42.05 -13.97 -11.45
CA MET A 1 40.64 -14.43 -11.35
C MET A 1 40.00 -13.80 -10.13
N GLY A 2 39.07 -12.85 -10.33
CA GLY A 2 38.46 -12.11 -9.22
C GLY A 2 37.46 -12.96 -8.46
N LEU A 3 37.69 -13.17 -7.15
CA LEU A 3 36.70 -13.76 -6.26
C LEU A 3 35.50 -12.81 -6.16
N PHE A 4 34.40 -13.17 -6.80
CA PHE A 4 33.10 -12.58 -6.50
C PHE A 4 32.72 -12.96 -5.06
N ARG A 5 33.09 -12.13 -4.09
CA ARG A 5 32.53 -12.22 -2.74
C ARG A 5 31.02 -12.06 -2.88
N ASN A 6 30.29 -13.14 -2.62
CA ASN A 6 28.83 -13.13 -2.68
C ASN A 6 28.32 -12.26 -1.53
N LYS A 7 28.09 -10.97 -1.82
CA LYS A 7 27.71 -9.96 -0.83
C LYS A 7 26.46 -10.34 -0.04
N LYS A 8 25.61 -11.21 -0.59
CA LYS A 8 24.35 -11.68 0.00
C LYS A 8 24.50 -12.85 0.98
N LYS A 9 25.67 -13.50 1.05
CA LYS A 9 25.86 -14.68 1.91
C LYS A 9 25.91 -14.27 3.38
N GLY A 10 25.00 -14.82 4.20
CA GLY A 10 24.97 -14.60 5.65
C GLY A 10 24.33 -13.28 6.10
N VAL A 11 23.76 -12.51 5.17
CA VAL A 11 23.06 -11.25 5.49
C VAL A 11 21.54 -11.50 5.40
N PRO A 12 20.74 -11.04 6.38
CA PRO A 12 19.30 -11.25 6.37
C PRO A 12 18.63 -10.75 5.07
N PRO A 13 17.57 -11.42 4.58
CA PRO A 13 16.97 -11.05 3.31
C PRO A 13 16.37 -9.63 3.27
N HIS A 14 15.88 -9.11 4.39
CA HIS A 14 15.34 -7.75 4.52
C HIS A 14 16.38 -6.64 4.28
N THR A 15 17.67 -6.93 4.46
CA THR A 15 18.75 -5.96 4.20
C THR A 15 18.88 -5.65 2.70
N TRP A 16 18.58 -6.61 1.84
CA TRP A 16 18.64 -6.46 0.38
C TRP A 16 17.28 -6.11 -0.22
N TYR A 17 16.22 -6.45 0.50
CA TYR A 17 14.84 -6.29 0.07
C TYR A 17 13.98 -5.79 1.23
N PRO A 18 14.08 -4.50 1.60
CA PRO A 18 13.39 -3.95 2.77
C PRO A 18 11.86 -4.03 2.65
N GLU A 19 11.34 -4.07 1.42
CA GLU A 19 9.91 -4.22 1.14
C GLU A 19 9.29 -5.46 1.79
N ILE A 20 10.09 -6.49 2.09
CA ILE A 20 9.59 -7.68 2.79
C ILE A 20 8.94 -7.34 4.13
N LEU A 21 9.48 -6.35 4.84
CA LEU A 21 9.01 -5.95 6.17
C LEU A 21 7.59 -5.38 6.15
N HIS A 22 7.07 -5.08 4.96
CA HIS A 22 5.75 -4.52 4.76
C HIS A 22 4.72 -5.53 4.24
N TRP A 23 5.13 -6.78 4.00
CA TRP A 23 4.22 -7.86 3.68
C TRP A 23 3.49 -8.33 4.93
N GLN A 24 2.18 -8.47 4.80
CA GLN A 24 1.28 -8.93 5.83
C GLN A 24 0.43 -10.06 5.28
N GLU A 25 0.06 -11.01 6.13
CA GLU A 25 -0.92 -12.03 5.78
C GLU A 25 -2.19 -11.35 5.24
N GLY A 26 -2.70 -11.85 4.11
CA GLY A 26 -3.84 -11.25 3.42
C GLY A 26 -3.46 -10.27 2.30
N ASP A 27 -2.17 -9.92 2.14
CA ASP A 27 -1.74 -9.02 1.08
C ASP A 27 -1.94 -9.62 -0.33
N GLU A 28 -2.40 -8.79 -1.26
CA GLU A 28 -2.67 -9.20 -2.63
C GLU A 28 -1.42 -9.09 -3.50
N VAL A 29 -1.20 -10.14 -4.29
CA VAL A 29 -0.11 -10.25 -5.26
C VAL A 29 -0.70 -10.55 -6.62
N PHE A 30 -0.37 -9.74 -7.63
CA PHE A 30 -0.78 -10.06 -8.99
C PHE A 30 -0.18 -11.38 -9.48
N CYS A 31 -0.99 -12.15 -10.19
CA CYS A 31 -0.60 -13.41 -10.82
C CYS A 31 0.67 -13.28 -11.67
N TRP A 32 0.81 -12.20 -12.46
CA TRP A 32 2.02 -11.96 -13.26
C TRP A 32 3.31 -12.03 -12.44
N ASN A 33 3.29 -11.48 -11.22
CA ASN A 33 4.45 -11.48 -10.33
C ASN A 33 4.78 -12.89 -9.83
N ILE A 34 3.75 -13.67 -9.50
CA ILE A 34 3.89 -15.05 -9.04
C ILE A 34 4.49 -15.93 -10.13
N TYR A 35 3.94 -15.89 -11.35
CA TYR A 35 4.47 -16.66 -12.48
C TYR A 35 5.88 -16.21 -12.87
N SER A 36 6.14 -14.89 -12.83
CA SER A 36 7.49 -14.34 -13.04
C SER A 36 8.49 -14.81 -11.97
N ALA A 37 8.06 -15.00 -10.72
CA ALA A 37 8.89 -15.53 -9.64
C ALA A 37 9.15 -17.04 -9.80
N ARG A 38 8.17 -17.79 -10.28
CA ARG A 38 8.29 -19.23 -10.57
C ARG A 38 9.30 -19.51 -11.70
N GLY A 39 9.39 -18.59 -12.66
CA GLY A 39 10.18 -18.79 -13.88
C GLY A 39 9.55 -19.77 -14.86
N THR A 40 8.25 -20.01 -14.71
CA THR A 40 7.46 -20.93 -15.54
C THR A 40 6.83 -20.19 -16.71
N THR A 41 6.85 -20.83 -17.88
CA THR A 41 6.21 -20.39 -19.12
C THR A 41 4.91 -21.14 -19.41
N ASP A 42 4.32 -21.78 -18.40
CA ASP A 42 3.03 -22.46 -18.56
C ASP A 42 1.91 -21.42 -18.67
N TRP A 43 1.74 -20.94 -19.89
CA TRP A 43 0.72 -19.98 -20.25
C TRP A 43 -0.68 -20.53 -20.01
N SER A 44 -0.88 -21.86 -20.02
CA SER A 44 -2.21 -22.44 -19.83
C SER A 44 -2.75 -22.25 -18.41
N GLU A 45 -1.87 -22.39 -17.40
CA GLU A 45 -2.19 -22.12 -16.00
C GLU A 45 -2.42 -20.62 -15.79
N PHE A 46 -1.59 -19.80 -16.42
CA PHE A 46 -1.67 -18.34 -16.38
C PHE A 46 -2.95 -17.78 -17.02
N HIS A 47 -3.41 -18.35 -18.14
CA HIS A 47 -4.65 -17.93 -18.82
C HIS A 47 -5.92 -18.20 -17.99
N ARG A 48 -5.87 -19.07 -16.97
CA ARG A 48 -6.97 -19.23 -16.00
C ARG A 48 -7.27 -17.95 -15.23
N PHE A 49 -6.26 -17.08 -15.08
CA PHE A 49 -6.34 -15.81 -14.39
C PHE A 49 -6.61 -14.63 -15.32
N GLU A 50 -6.75 -14.89 -16.62
CA GLU A 50 -7.09 -13.88 -17.62
C GLU A 50 -8.58 -13.56 -17.55
N LYS A 51 -8.90 -12.26 -17.40
CA LYS A 51 -10.27 -11.81 -17.64
C LYS A 51 -10.46 -11.78 -19.15
N SER A 52 -11.47 -12.51 -19.62
CA SER A 52 -11.82 -12.65 -21.04
C SER A 52 -12.00 -11.33 -21.80
N SER A 53 -12.24 -10.23 -21.09
CA SER A 53 -12.46 -8.90 -21.69
C SER A 53 -11.21 -8.02 -21.82
N THR A 54 -10.11 -8.33 -21.13
CA THR A 54 -8.96 -7.40 -21.02
C THR A 54 -7.70 -7.86 -21.72
N GLY A 55 -7.55 -9.14 -22.08
CA GLY A 55 -6.29 -9.65 -22.68
C GLY A 55 -5.08 -9.61 -21.72
N TYR A 56 -5.34 -9.34 -20.44
CA TYR A 56 -4.34 -9.28 -19.38
C TYR A 56 -4.80 -10.14 -18.20
N PRO A 57 -3.88 -10.85 -17.55
CA PRO A 57 -4.17 -11.63 -16.36
C PRO A 57 -4.46 -10.67 -15.19
N VAL A 58 -5.66 -10.75 -14.62
CA VAL A 58 -6.08 -9.89 -13.50
C VAL A 58 -6.26 -10.70 -12.21
N GLY A 59 -5.80 -11.96 -12.21
CA GLY A 59 -5.80 -12.79 -11.01
C GLY A 59 -4.90 -12.22 -9.92
N THR A 60 -5.33 -12.40 -8.69
CA THR A 60 -4.56 -12.10 -7.49
C THR A 60 -4.38 -13.38 -6.68
N PHE A 61 -3.25 -13.43 -5.98
CA PHE A 61 -2.91 -14.42 -4.97
C PHE A 61 -2.83 -13.72 -3.63
N ILE A 62 -3.12 -14.44 -2.56
CA ILE A 62 -3.08 -13.95 -1.19
C ILE A 62 -1.79 -14.42 -0.54
N TYR A 63 -1.00 -13.48 -0.02
CA TYR A 63 0.16 -13.79 0.78
C TYR A 63 -0.25 -14.44 2.11
N LYS A 64 0.33 -15.60 2.43
CA LYS A 64 0.06 -16.35 3.67
C LYS A 64 1.16 -16.23 4.70
N GLY A 65 2.42 -16.20 4.26
CA GLY A 65 3.52 -16.09 5.20
C GLY A 65 4.86 -16.52 4.64
N VAL A 66 5.82 -16.58 5.54
CA VAL A 66 7.18 -17.06 5.28
C VAL A 66 7.55 -18.11 6.32
N SER A 67 8.12 -19.24 5.90
CA SER A 67 8.65 -20.25 6.80
C SER A 67 10.04 -19.88 7.33
N GLU A 68 10.47 -20.59 8.38
CA GLU A 68 11.81 -20.44 8.98
C GLU A 68 12.95 -20.73 7.99
N ASP A 69 12.73 -21.60 7.01
CA ASP A 69 13.71 -21.91 5.96
C ASP A 69 13.68 -20.90 4.79
N GLY A 70 12.89 -19.83 4.90
CA GLY A 70 12.85 -18.74 3.92
C GLY A 70 12.06 -19.10 2.67
N ARG A 71 10.95 -19.82 2.82
CA ARG A 71 10.01 -20.07 1.73
C ARG A 71 8.75 -19.24 1.93
N ILE A 72 8.25 -18.67 0.85
CA ILE A 72 7.08 -17.81 0.83
C ILE A 72 5.89 -18.63 0.36
N PHE A 73 4.77 -18.48 1.06
CA PHE A 73 3.52 -19.13 0.74
C PHE A 73 2.50 -18.11 0.24
N VAL A 74 1.84 -18.43 -0.87
CA VAL A 74 0.71 -17.67 -1.40
C VAL A 74 -0.42 -18.63 -1.75
N GLU A 75 -1.65 -18.18 -1.64
CA GLU A 75 -2.85 -18.94 -1.95
C GLU A 75 -3.57 -18.32 -3.14
N ASP A 76 -4.10 -19.16 -4.02
CA ASP A 76 -4.94 -18.73 -5.14
C ASP A 76 -6.42 -18.63 -4.75
N LYS A 77 -7.29 -18.28 -5.69
CA LYS A 77 -8.74 -18.16 -5.43
C LYS A 77 -9.44 -19.50 -5.22
N ASP A 78 -8.84 -20.58 -5.70
CA ASP A 78 -9.37 -21.94 -5.59
C ASP A 78 -8.85 -22.65 -4.32
N GLY A 79 -8.04 -21.96 -3.50
CA GLY A 79 -7.43 -22.49 -2.28
C GLY A 79 -6.14 -23.27 -2.50
N ASN A 80 -5.56 -23.22 -3.71
CA ASN A 80 -4.29 -23.88 -3.98
C ASN A 80 -3.15 -23.05 -3.41
N LEU A 81 -2.33 -23.71 -2.60
CA LEU A 81 -1.21 -23.10 -1.92
C LEU A 81 0.08 -23.33 -2.74
N MET A 82 0.77 -22.24 -3.05
CA MET A 82 2.03 -22.24 -3.77
C MET A 82 3.17 -21.75 -2.90
N GLU A 83 4.34 -22.34 -3.14
CA GLU A 83 5.54 -22.12 -2.37
C GLU A 83 6.68 -21.62 -3.27
N PHE A 84 7.42 -20.62 -2.79
CA PHE A 84 8.52 -20.00 -3.52
C PHE A 84 9.73 -19.77 -2.63
N GLU A 85 10.93 -19.92 -3.20
CA GLU A 85 12.12 -19.38 -2.55
C GLU A 85 11.98 -17.86 -2.40
N PHE A 86 12.25 -17.36 -1.19
CA PHE A 86 12.12 -15.96 -0.82
C PHE A 86 12.69 -14.99 -1.87
N TYR A 87 13.92 -15.25 -2.33
CA TYR A 87 14.63 -14.33 -3.21
C TYR A 87 13.97 -14.20 -4.58
N ARG A 88 13.26 -15.24 -5.04
CA ARG A 88 12.54 -15.23 -6.32
C ARG A 88 11.28 -14.39 -6.20
N PHE A 89 10.55 -14.60 -5.11
CA PHE A 89 9.33 -13.87 -4.81
C PHE A 89 9.63 -12.37 -4.67
N ILE A 90 10.55 -11.99 -3.78
CA ILE A 90 10.76 -10.58 -3.44
C ILE A 90 11.38 -9.77 -4.59
N ARG A 91 12.13 -10.42 -5.49
CA ARG A 91 12.73 -9.74 -6.66
C ARG A 91 11.68 -9.39 -7.72
N LYS A 92 10.55 -10.10 -7.74
CA LYS A 92 9.55 -10.03 -8.83
C LYS A 92 8.20 -9.53 -8.36
N SER A 93 7.89 -9.69 -7.08
CA SER A 93 6.59 -9.37 -6.51
C SER A 93 6.50 -7.96 -6.00
N LYS A 94 5.38 -7.31 -6.31
CA LYS A 94 4.98 -6.03 -5.77
C LYS A 94 3.82 -6.24 -4.81
N ASN A 95 3.87 -5.56 -3.67
CA ASN A 95 2.80 -5.55 -2.68
C ASN A 95 1.78 -4.48 -3.05
N GLU A 96 0.64 -4.90 -3.59
CA GLU A 96 -0.40 -3.96 -4.05
C GLU A 96 -1.21 -3.43 -2.86
N SER A 97 -1.47 -4.26 -1.85
CA SER A 97 -2.11 -3.86 -0.60
C SER A 97 -1.32 -2.75 0.11
N LEU A 98 0.01 -2.80 0.07
CA LEU A 98 0.86 -1.74 0.63
C LEU A 98 0.69 -0.40 -0.08
N LYS A 99 0.54 -0.39 -1.41
CA LYS A 99 0.28 0.86 -2.15
C LYS A 99 -1.04 1.48 -1.70
N SER A 100 -2.07 0.66 -1.55
CA SER A 100 -3.38 1.10 -1.04
C SER A 100 -3.28 1.60 0.40
N ARG A 101 -2.57 0.90 1.30
CA ARG A 101 -2.32 1.37 2.67
C ARG A 101 -1.62 2.72 2.70
N ASN A 102 -0.57 2.90 1.89
CA ASN A 102 0.17 4.17 1.81
C ASN A 102 -0.69 5.31 1.25
N ALA A 103 -1.54 5.03 0.26
CA ALA A 103 -2.48 6.02 -0.26
C ALA A 103 -3.52 6.43 0.80
N SER A 104 -4.09 5.46 1.52
CA SER A 104 -5.03 5.72 2.61
C SER A 104 -4.40 6.52 3.75
N ALA A 105 -3.14 6.24 4.12
CA ALA A 105 -2.41 7.02 5.12
C ALA A 105 -2.28 8.49 4.71
N ARG A 106 -1.87 8.77 3.46
CA ARG A 106 -1.79 10.14 2.92
C ARG A 106 -3.14 10.86 2.89
N ILE A 107 -4.21 10.12 2.57
CA ILE A 107 -5.57 10.67 2.59
C ILE A 107 -5.97 11.05 4.03
N ASN A 108 -5.64 10.20 5.01
CA ASN A 108 -5.93 10.49 6.42
C ASN A 108 -5.14 11.72 6.91
N GLU A 109 -3.86 11.82 6.60
CA GLU A 109 -3.04 13.02 6.89
C GLU A 109 -3.67 14.30 6.28
N THR A 110 -4.26 14.17 5.09
CA THR A 110 -4.94 15.30 4.43
C THR A 110 -6.24 15.68 5.14
N LYS A 111 -6.99 14.71 5.67
CA LYS A 111 -8.23 14.98 6.45
C LYS A 111 -7.92 15.77 7.71
N GLU A 112 -6.88 15.37 8.45
CA GLU A 112 -6.42 16.09 9.65
C GLU A 112 -6.05 17.54 9.31
N TYR A 113 -5.36 17.75 8.19
CA TYR A 113 -5.03 19.11 7.72
C TYR A 113 -6.28 19.92 7.34
N MET A 114 -7.26 19.31 6.66
CA MET A 114 -8.52 19.99 6.32
C MET A 114 -9.35 20.36 7.55
N GLU A 115 -9.35 19.51 8.58
CA GLU A 115 -10.00 19.81 9.85
C GLU A 115 -9.34 21.01 10.55
N LEU A 116 -8.02 21.08 10.55
CA LEU A 116 -7.28 22.24 11.05
C LEU A 116 -7.63 23.53 10.30
N ILE A 117 -7.68 23.48 8.96
CA ILE A 117 -8.06 24.63 8.13
C ILE A 117 -9.50 25.06 8.41
N SER A 118 -10.43 24.11 8.55
CA SER A 118 -11.82 24.40 8.89
C SER A 118 -11.94 25.07 10.25
N ASN A 119 -11.20 24.60 11.26
CA ASN A 119 -11.18 25.23 12.59
C ASN A 119 -10.61 26.65 12.53
N PHE A 120 -9.55 26.87 11.75
CA PHE A 120 -8.98 28.20 11.57
C PHE A 120 -9.96 29.16 10.88
N GLN A 121 -10.64 28.71 9.83
CA GLN A 121 -11.65 29.50 9.13
C GLN A 121 -12.83 29.84 10.04
N ASN A 122 -13.30 28.89 10.86
CA ASN A 122 -14.36 29.14 11.84
C ASN A 122 -13.93 30.20 12.86
N ALA A 123 -12.74 30.05 13.45
CA ALA A 123 -12.21 31.03 14.41
C ALA A 123 -12.02 32.42 13.76
N PHE A 124 -11.58 32.48 12.51
CA PHE A 124 -11.46 33.73 11.76
C PHE A 124 -12.83 34.39 11.51
N ASN A 125 -13.83 33.61 11.11
CA ASN A 125 -15.19 34.10 10.90
C ASN A 125 -15.80 34.60 12.22
N GLU A 126 -15.63 33.86 13.31
CA GLU A 126 -16.08 34.27 14.66
C GLU A 126 -15.42 35.59 15.10
N LEU A 127 -14.11 35.75 14.84
CA LEU A 127 -13.40 37.01 15.11
C LEU A 127 -13.92 38.16 14.24
N GLN A 128 -14.20 37.90 12.97
CA GLN A 128 -14.74 38.91 12.05
C GLN A 128 -16.18 39.30 12.43
N GLU A 129 -17.00 38.36 12.88
CA GLU A 129 -18.33 38.62 13.43
C GLU A 129 -18.26 39.42 14.74
N ALA A 130 -17.31 39.10 15.62
CA ALA A 130 -17.06 39.84 16.85
C ALA A 130 -16.55 41.27 16.58
N ASP A 131 -15.73 41.46 15.53
CA ASP A 131 -15.29 42.79 15.09
C ASP A 131 -16.41 43.61 14.44
N ASN A 132 -17.30 42.97 13.70
CA ASN A 132 -18.51 43.59 13.15
C ASN A 132 -19.62 43.80 14.19
N HIS A 133 -19.36 43.55 15.47
CA HIS A 133 -20.36 43.66 16.53
C HIS A 133 -20.76 45.15 16.76
N PRO A 134 -22.07 45.49 16.76
CA PRO A 134 -22.54 46.88 16.78
C PRO A 134 -22.09 47.70 18.00
N LYS A 135 -21.82 47.05 19.15
CA LYS A 135 -21.20 47.70 20.33
C LYS A 135 -19.80 48.29 20.08
N ARG A 136 -19.04 47.78 19.10
CA ARG A 136 -17.70 48.28 18.72
C ARG A 136 -17.77 49.32 17.61
N LEU A 137 -18.74 49.19 16.70
CA LEU A 137 -18.96 50.13 15.57
C LEU A 137 -19.55 51.48 16.01
N GLY A 138 -19.71 51.73 17.33
CA GLY A 138 -20.22 52.99 17.84
C GLY A 138 -21.70 53.23 17.52
N ILE A 139 -22.45 52.19 17.14
CA ILE A 139 -23.89 52.31 16.90
C ILE A 139 -24.58 52.34 18.27
N GLU A 140 -24.66 53.54 18.85
CA GLU A 140 -25.52 53.80 19.99
C GLU A 140 -26.96 53.51 19.57
N LYS A 141 -27.66 52.67 20.34
CA LYS A 141 -29.11 52.56 20.20
C LYS A 141 -29.68 53.94 20.50
N GLU A 142 -30.21 54.61 19.49
CA GLU A 142 -30.99 55.84 19.71
C GLU A 142 -32.10 55.54 20.74
N PRO A 143 -32.18 56.30 21.83
CA PRO A 143 -33.25 56.14 22.78
C PRO A 143 -34.54 56.75 22.21
N LYS A 144 -35.37 55.92 21.58
CA LYS A 144 -36.80 55.68 21.86
C LYS A 144 -37.54 55.07 20.66
#